data_AF-A0AAU7D227-F1
#
_entry.id   AF-A0AAU7D227-F1
#
_cell.length_a   1.000
_cell.length_b   1.000
_cell.length_c   1.000
_cell.angle_alpha   90.00
_cell.angle_beta   90.00
_cell.angle_gamma   90.00
#
_symmetry.space_group_name_H-M   'P 1'
#
loop_
_entity.id
_entity.type
_entity.pdbx_description
1 polymer ?
#
loop_
_entity_poly.entity_id
_entity_poly.type
_entity_poly.pdbx_seq_one_letter_code
_entity_poly.pdbx_strand_id
1 'polypeptide(L)'
;MHSRVDALKRLMSLYVRIEEMHSIELQRTTAAVKEAEQAIDAQEETARSSSYLGRDALIAGDQMDWAAARTQREVAEWKQQRLQQIRLEREMLSEQAGRMYRSSHLRSEQIRHVVDDAAMQIASKTDRQAQAALDDRFLARRRWTDAREDLRAAAEINIS
;
A
#
# COMPACT_ATOMS: atom_id res chain seq x y z
N MET A 1 14.92 -23.75 -9.67
CA MET A 1 13.57 -23.17 -9.48
C MET A 1 13.44 -22.47 -8.13
N HIS A 2 13.89 -23.07 -7.02
CA HIS A 2 13.95 -22.42 -5.70
C HIS A 2 14.66 -21.04 -5.73
N SER A 3 15.85 -20.95 -6.33
CA SER A 3 16.58 -19.67 -6.47
C SER A 3 15.81 -18.56 -7.21
N ARG A 4 14.95 -18.93 -8.16
CA ARG A 4 14.12 -17.98 -8.92
C ARG A 4 12.96 -17.46 -8.08
N VAL A 5 12.32 -18.32 -7.29
CA VAL A 5 11.26 -17.90 -6.36
C VAL A 5 11.84 -17.06 -5.23
N ASP A 6 13.05 -17.37 -4.74
CA ASP A 6 13.72 -16.54 -3.74
C ASP A 6 14.06 -15.14 -4.30
N ALA A 7 14.49 -15.06 -5.55
CA ALA A 7 14.69 -13.77 -6.22
C ALA A 7 13.38 -12.98 -6.37
N LEU A 8 12.27 -13.64 -6.74
CA LEU A 8 10.96 -13.01 -6.84
C LEU A 8 10.44 -12.54 -5.46
N LYS A 9 10.65 -13.32 -4.39
CA LYS A 9 10.32 -12.92 -3.01
C LYS A 9 11.11 -11.70 -2.55
N ARG A 10 12.41 -11.64 -2.89
CA ARG A 10 13.23 -10.44 -2.63
C ARG A 10 12.70 -9.23 -3.38
N LEU A 11 12.34 -9.41 -4.65
CA LEU A 11 11.76 -8.35 -5.47
C LEU A 11 10.42 -7.88 -4.88
N MET A 12 9.53 -8.79 -4.49
CA MET A 12 8.28 -8.47 -3.79
C MET A 12 8.53 -7.64 -2.53
N SER A 13 9.50 -8.05 -1.70
CA SER A 13 9.87 -7.30 -0.50
C SER A 13 10.33 -5.87 -0.81
N LEU A 14 11.05 -5.66 -1.91
CA LEU A 14 11.44 -4.31 -2.34
C LEU A 14 10.22 -3.47 -2.73
N TYR A 15 9.29 -4.03 -3.50
CA TYR A 15 8.08 -3.29 -3.92
C TYR A 15 7.16 -2.95 -2.75
N VAL A 16 7.01 -3.85 -1.78
CA VAL A 16 6.29 -3.57 -0.53
C VAL A 16 6.90 -2.36 0.19
N ARG A 17 8.23 -2.30 0.32
CA ARG A 17 8.90 -1.13 0.93
C ARG A 17 8.70 0.16 0.14
N ILE A 18 8.73 0.09 -1.20
CA ILE A 18 8.47 1.26 -2.06
C ILE A 18 7.02 1.75 -1.88
N GLU A 19 6.07 0.82 -1.78
CA GLU A 19 4.67 1.14 -1.49
C GLU A 19 4.51 1.80 -0.12
N GLU A 20 5.16 1.27 0.92
CA GLU A 20 5.18 1.87 2.26
C GLU A 20 5.72 3.31 2.22
N MET A 21 6.83 3.55 1.50
CA MET A 21 7.38 4.89 1.33
C MET A 21 6.38 5.84 0.65
N HIS A 22 5.71 5.40 -0.41
CA HIS A 22 4.70 6.23 -1.08
C HIS A 22 3.45 6.44 -0.22
N SER A 23 3.09 5.48 0.63
CA SER A 23 2.00 5.62 1.60
C SER A 23 2.32 6.70 2.64
N ILE A 24 3.54 6.70 3.18
CA ILE A 24 4.02 7.72 4.11
C ILE A 24 4.02 9.11 3.45
N GLU A 25 4.49 9.21 2.21
CA GLU A 25 4.50 10.49 1.48
C GLU A 25 3.07 11.00 1.22
N LEU A 26 2.13 10.11 0.89
CA LEU A 26 0.72 10.45 0.76
C LEU A 26 0.13 10.95 2.09
N GLN A 27 0.43 10.29 3.21
CA GLN A 27 -0.02 10.74 4.53
C GLN A 27 0.53 12.13 4.88
N ARG A 28 1.82 12.35 4.61
CA ARG A 28 2.49 13.63 4.85
C ARG A 28 1.88 14.77 4.02
N THR A 29 1.69 14.54 2.73
CA THR A 29 1.11 15.56 1.83
C THR A 29 -0.36 15.84 2.16
N THR A 30 -1.13 14.82 2.52
CA THR A 30 -2.52 14.98 3.02
C THR A 30 -2.56 15.81 4.31
N ALA A 31 -1.66 15.54 5.25
CA ALA A 31 -1.55 16.32 6.48
C ALA A 31 -1.20 17.79 6.22
N ALA A 32 -0.32 18.05 5.24
CA ALA A 32 0.01 19.42 4.83
C ALA A 32 -1.20 20.16 4.24
N VAL A 33 -2.05 19.51 3.44
CA VAL A 33 -3.30 20.13 2.96
C VAL A 33 -4.18 20.53 4.14
N LYS A 34 -4.40 19.60 5.08
CA LYS A 34 -5.21 19.85 6.28
C LYS A 34 -4.66 21.00 7.14
N GLU A 35 -3.35 21.10 7.30
CA GLU A 35 -2.71 22.22 8.00
C GLU A 35 -3.02 23.56 7.32
N ALA A 36 -3.00 23.61 5.98
CA ALA A 36 -3.31 24.82 5.23
C ALA A 36 -4.80 25.20 5.36
N GLU A 37 -5.70 24.23 5.34
CA GLU A 37 -7.14 24.43 5.59
C GLU A 37 -7.37 25.02 7.00
N GLN A 38 -6.76 24.42 8.02
CA GLN A 38 -6.85 24.93 9.40
C GLN A 38 -6.31 26.35 9.56
N ALA A 39 -5.22 26.68 8.87
CA ALA A 39 -4.68 28.03 8.87
C ALA A 39 -5.62 29.04 8.19
N ILE A 40 -6.30 28.64 7.12
CA ILE A 40 -7.32 29.46 6.45
C ILE A 40 -8.49 29.72 7.39
N ASP A 41 -9.03 28.68 8.03
CA ASP A 41 -10.14 28.79 8.99
C ASP A 41 -9.79 29.76 10.15
N ALA A 42 -8.54 29.71 10.64
CA ALA A 42 -8.06 30.62 11.66
C ALA A 42 -8.00 32.09 11.19
N GLN A 43 -7.61 32.34 9.93
CA GLN A 43 -7.66 33.70 9.36
C GLN A 43 -9.11 34.18 9.17
N GLU A 44 -10.02 33.30 8.76
CA GLU A 44 -11.44 33.63 8.63
C GLU A 44 -12.07 33.99 9.97
N GLU A 45 -11.73 33.27 11.04
CA GLU A 45 -12.16 33.62 12.40
C GLU A 45 -11.57 34.96 12.84
N THR A 46 -10.29 35.20 12.56
CA THR A 46 -9.62 36.48 12.89
C THR A 46 -10.30 37.66 12.17
N ALA A 47 -10.61 37.51 10.89
CA ALA A 47 -11.30 38.53 10.11
C ALA A 47 -12.72 38.79 10.63
N ARG A 48 -13.46 37.74 10.99
CA ARG A 48 -14.80 37.85 11.60
C ARG A 48 -14.75 38.55 12.95
N SER A 49 -13.85 38.15 13.83
CA SER A 49 -13.65 38.77 15.15
C SER A 49 -13.29 40.26 15.02
N SER A 50 -12.34 40.59 14.14
CA SER A 50 -11.95 41.99 13.86
C SER A 50 -13.12 42.82 13.35
N SER A 51 -14.01 42.22 12.54
CA SER A 51 -15.23 42.89 12.07
C SER A 51 -16.19 43.24 13.23
N TYR A 52 -16.34 42.35 14.21
CA TYR A 52 -17.16 42.62 15.40
C TYR A 52 -16.53 43.71 16.28
N LEU A 53 -15.23 43.58 16.60
CA LEU A 53 -14.51 44.59 17.39
C LEU A 53 -14.56 45.98 16.74
N GLY A 54 -14.41 46.04 15.42
CA GLY A 54 -14.53 47.30 14.69
C GLY A 54 -15.94 47.90 14.81
N ARG A 55 -17.00 47.09 14.77
CA ARG A 55 -18.37 47.59 14.97
C ARG A 55 -18.58 48.14 16.38
N ASP A 56 -18.08 47.43 17.39
CA ASP A 56 -18.19 47.86 18.79
C ASP A 56 -17.43 49.17 19.05
N ALA A 57 -16.21 49.28 18.52
CA ALA A 57 -15.40 50.51 18.58
C ALA A 57 -16.10 51.70 17.91
N LEU A 58 -16.74 51.46 16.75
CA LEU A 58 -17.48 52.49 16.03
C LEU A 58 -18.71 52.97 16.82
N ILE A 59 -19.41 52.07 17.51
CA ILE A 59 -20.52 52.41 18.41
C ILE A 59 -20.03 53.20 19.63
N ALA A 60 -18.87 52.83 20.19
CA ALA A 60 -18.25 53.51 21.32
C ALA A 60 -17.61 54.87 20.95
N GLY A 61 -17.48 55.18 19.66
CA GLY A 61 -16.78 56.38 19.17
C GLY A 61 -15.26 56.29 19.24
N ASP A 62 -14.70 55.09 19.46
CA ASP A 62 -13.26 54.85 19.48
C ASP A 62 -12.72 54.69 18.06
N GLN A 63 -12.18 55.79 17.53
CA GLN A 63 -11.60 55.83 16.19
C GLN A 63 -10.30 55.03 16.08
N MET A 64 -9.53 54.91 17.18
CA MET A 64 -8.26 54.19 17.16
C MET A 64 -8.51 52.68 17.06
N ASP A 65 -9.39 52.15 17.91
CA ASP A 65 -9.73 50.74 17.90
C ASP A 65 -10.47 50.33 16.63
N TRP A 66 -11.31 51.21 16.08
CA TRP A 66 -11.93 50.98 14.77
C TRP A 66 -10.88 50.85 13.64
N ALA A 67 -9.90 51.75 13.60
CA ALA A 67 -8.84 51.70 12.59
C ALA A 67 -7.93 50.46 12.76
N ALA A 68 -7.64 50.08 14.01
CA ALA A 68 -6.88 48.88 14.31
C ALA A 68 -7.61 47.61 13.85
N ALA A 69 -8.90 47.49 14.17
CA ALA A 69 -9.75 46.37 13.77
C ALA A 69 -9.87 46.25 12.24
N ARG A 70 -10.00 47.39 11.53
CA ARG A 70 -9.99 47.42 10.06
C ARG A 70 -8.67 46.90 9.50
N THR A 71 -7.55 47.38 10.03
CA THR A 71 -6.21 46.97 9.57
C THR A 71 -5.99 45.47 9.82
N GLN A 72 -6.39 44.95 10.99
CA GLN A 72 -6.30 43.52 11.30
C GLN A 72 -7.10 42.67 10.33
N ARG A 73 -8.31 43.11 9.98
CA ARG A 73 -9.13 42.45 8.97
C ARG A 73 -8.47 42.42 7.59
N GLU A 74 -7.96 43.57 7.12
CA GLU A 74 -7.27 43.65 5.82
C GLU A 74 -6.04 42.73 5.77
N VAL A 75 -5.27 42.66 6.86
CA VAL A 75 -4.12 41.74 6.99
C VAL A 75 -4.57 40.27 6.99
N ALA A 76 -5.66 39.93 7.68
CA ALA A 76 -6.19 38.57 7.72
C ALA A 76 -6.68 38.12 6.33
N GLU A 77 -7.42 38.99 5.61
CA GLU A 77 -7.88 38.73 4.25
C GLU A 77 -6.70 38.53 3.28
N TRP A 78 -5.65 39.36 3.38
CA TRP A 78 -4.43 39.19 2.57
C TRP A 78 -3.72 37.85 2.87
N LYS A 79 -3.56 37.49 4.16
CA LYS A 79 -2.98 36.20 4.55
C LYS A 79 -3.80 35.02 4.06
N GLN A 80 -5.12 35.12 4.12
CA GLN A 80 -6.05 34.09 3.63
C GLN A 80 -5.84 33.85 2.13
N GLN A 81 -5.76 34.91 1.32
CA GLN A 81 -5.48 34.78 -0.12
C GLN A 81 -4.16 34.06 -0.39
N ARG A 82 -3.10 34.38 0.37
CA ARG A 82 -1.82 33.69 0.25
C ARG A 82 -1.89 32.23 0.66
N LEU A 83 -2.62 31.92 1.74
CA LEU A 83 -2.82 30.55 2.20
C LEU A 83 -3.63 29.71 1.21
N GLN A 84 -4.60 30.30 0.51
CA GLN A 84 -5.34 29.61 -0.56
C GLN A 84 -4.41 29.14 -1.69
N GLN A 85 -3.44 29.96 -2.09
CA GLN A 85 -2.44 29.54 -3.09
C GLN A 85 -1.61 28.36 -2.58
N ILE A 86 -1.15 28.42 -1.33
CA ILE A 86 -0.40 27.32 -0.69
C ILE A 86 -1.25 26.06 -0.59
N ARG A 87 -2.54 26.18 -0.28
CA ARG A 87 -3.47 25.03 -0.22
C ARG A 87 -3.55 24.33 -1.57
N LEU A 88 -3.74 25.10 -2.66
CA LEU A 88 -3.78 24.55 -4.02
C LEU A 88 -2.48 23.84 -4.41
N GLU A 89 -1.32 24.44 -4.10
CA GLU A 89 -0.02 23.80 -4.34
C GLU A 89 0.10 22.47 -3.57
N ARG A 90 -0.34 22.44 -2.31
CA ARG A 90 -0.31 21.25 -1.46
C ARG A 90 -1.31 20.18 -1.94
N GLU A 91 -2.49 20.58 -2.42
CA GLU A 91 -3.48 19.69 -3.02
C GLU A 91 -2.90 18.99 -4.26
N MET A 92 -2.24 19.74 -5.15
CA MET A 92 -1.57 19.16 -6.31
C MET A 92 -0.49 18.13 -5.93
N LEU A 93 0.30 18.42 -4.89
CA LEU A 93 1.30 17.48 -4.37
C LEU A 93 0.64 16.23 -3.76
N SER A 94 -0.44 16.40 -3.00
CA SER A 94 -1.22 15.31 -2.43
C SER A 94 -1.81 14.40 -3.51
N GLU A 95 -2.36 14.97 -4.58
CA GLU A 95 -2.86 14.20 -5.71
C GLU A 95 -1.74 13.43 -6.43
N GLN A 96 -0.57 14.04 -6.61
CA GLN A 96 0.59 13.39 -7.19
C GLN A 96 1.07 12.22 -6.32
N ALA A 97 1.19 12.43 -5.00
CA ALA A 97 1.52 11.38 -4.05
C ALA A 97 0.49 10.24 -4.10
N GLY A 98 -0.80 10.58 -4.22
CA GLY A 98 -1.89 9.61 -4.38
C GLY A 98 -1.76 8.78 -5.65
N ARG A 99 -1.39 9.40 -6.79
CA ARG A 99 -1.10 8.68 -8.03
C ARG A 99 0.10 7.74 -7.88
N MET A 100 1.16 8.18 -7.22
CA MET A 100 2.36 7.36 -6.98
C MET A 100 2.08 6.17 -6.07
N TYR A 101 1.32 6.38 -4.99
CA TYR A 101 0.89 5.32 -4.08
C TYR A 101 0.05 4.26 -4.82
N ARG A 102 -1.00 4.67 -5.55
CA ARG A 102 -1.85 3.75 -6.32
C ARG A 102 -1.05 2.94 -7.35
N SER A 103 -0.12 3.59 -8.05
CA SER A 103 0.76 2.93 -9.02
C SER A 103 1.66 1.89 -8.36
N SER A 104 2.28 2.22 -7.22
CA SER A 104 3.10 1.26 -6.48
C SER A 104 2.29 0.11 -5.91
N HIS A 105 1.12 0.38 -5.34
CA HIS A 105 0.22 -0.64 -4.83
C HIS A 105 -0.15 -1.66 -5.92
N LEU A 106 -0.56 -1.18 -7.10
CA LEU A 106 -0.86 -2.06 -8.23
C LEU A 106 0.34 -2.93 -8.64
N ARG A 107 1.55 -2.36 -8.66
CA ARG A 107 2.78 -3.12 -8.97
C ARG A 107 3.11 -4.16 -7.89
N SER A 108 2.96 -3.81 -6.61
CA SER A 108 3.14 -4.74 -5.49
C SER A 108 2.18 -5.92 -5.60
N GLU A 109 0.90 -5.68 -5.88
CA GLU A 109 -0.11 -6.72 -6.07
C GLU A 109 0.23 -7.61 -7.28
N GLN A 110 0.61 -7.03 -8.42
CA GLN A 110 1.04 -7.80 -9.60
C GLN A 110 2.22 -8.72 -9.30
N ILE A 111 3.23 -8.24 -8.57
CA ILE A 111 4.39 -9.05 -8.21
C ILE A 111 4.02 -10.14 -7.20
N ARG A 112 3.14 -9.83 -6.25
CA ARG A 112 2.63 -10.83 -5.30
C ARG A 112 1.97 -11.99 -6.03
N HIS A 113 1.08 -11.71 -6.98
CA HIS A 113 0.48 -12.75 -7.81
C HIS A 113 1.50 -13.59 -8.57
N VAL A 114 2.53 -12.97 -9.17
CA VAL A 114 3.60 -13.71 -9.87
C VAL A 114 4.40 -14.61 -8.91
N VAL A 115 4.66 -14.15 -7.68
CA VAL A 115 5.35 -14.94 -6.65
C VAL A 115 4.50 -16.13 -6.23
N ASP A 116 3.21 -15.90 -5.97
CA ASP A 116 2.27 -16.92 -5.50
C ASP A 116 2.07 -18.00 -6.57
N ASP A 117 1.89 -17.61 -7.84
CA ASP A 117 1.78 -18.53 -8.97
C ASP A 117 3.06 -19.38 -9.11
N ALA A 118 4.23 -18.76 -9.01
CA ALA A 118 5.50 -19.48 -9.10
C ALA A 118 5.68 -20.45 -7.92
N ALA A 119 5.27 -20.06 -6.71
CA ALA A 119 5.31 -20.92 -5.53
C ALA A 119 4.37 -22.11 -5.68
N MET A 120 3.14 -21.89 -6.15
CA MET A 120 2.14 -22.94 -6.38
C MET A 120 2.60 -23.94 -7.46
N GLN A 121 3.24 -23.46 -8.53
CA GLN A 121 3.81 -24.34 -9.55
C GLN A 121 4.94 -25.23 -9.02
N ILE A 122 5.81 -24.68 -8.16
CA ILE A 122 6.87 -25.48 -7.52
C ILE A 122 6.25 -26.53 -6.59
N ALA A 123 5.30 -26.13 -5.74
CA ALA A 123 4.62 -27.06 -4.83
C ALA A 123 3.96 -28.21 -5.61
N SER A 124 3.17 -27.89 -6.63
CA SER A 124 2.52 -28.87 -7.50
C SER A 124 3.52 -29.82 -8.18
N LYS A 125 4.70 -29.32 -8.60
CA LYS A 125 5.74 -30.15 -9.19
C LYS A 125 6.37 -31.09 -8.16
N THR A 126 6.66 -30.59 -6.97
CA THR A 126 7.19 -31.39 -5.87
C THR A 126 6.23 -32.51 -5.47
N ASP A 127 4.94 -32.21 -5.38
CA ASP A 127 3.91 -33.20 -5.05
C ASP A 127 3.81 -34.30 -6.10
N ARG A 128 3.82 -33.93 -7.40
CA ARG A 128 3.84 -34.90 -8.50
C ARG A 128 5.09 -35.77 -8.47
N GLN A 129 6.26 -35.21 -8.14
CA GLN A 129 7.50 -35.98 -8.01
C GLN A 129 7.45 -36.95 -6.83
N ALA A 130 6.90 -36.52 -5.69
CA ALA A 130 6.71 -37.37 -4.53
C ALA A 130 5.74 -38.52 -4.84
N GLN A 131 4.61 -38.23 -5.51
CA GLN A 131 3.64 -39.24 -5.92
C GLN A 131 4.26 -40.25 -6.90
N ALA A 132 4.96 -39.78 -7.93
CA ALA A 132 5.63 -40.66 -8.89
C ALA A 132 6.64 -41.59 -8.19
N ALA A 133 7.42 -41.08 -7.23
CA ALA A 133 8.36 -41.89 -6.47
C ALA A 133 7.67 -42.96 -5.58
N LEU A 134 6.48 -42.65 -5.05
CA LEU A 134 5.67 -43.61 -4.29
C LEU A 134 5.07 -44.68 -5.22
N ASP A 135 4.56 -44.28 -6.38
CA ASP A 135 4.00 -45.18 -7.38
C ASP A 135 5.07 -46.13 -7.94
N ASP A 136 6.27 -45.62 -8.24
CA ASP A 136 7.41 -46.42 -8.68
C ASP A 136 7.79 -47.48 -7.63
N ARG A 137 7.84 -47.10 -6.35
CA ARG A 137 8.11 -48.03 -5.25
C ARG A 137 7.01 -49.09 -5.12
N PHE A 138 5.75 -48.69 -5.26
CA PHE A 138 4.62 -49.61 -5.21
C PHE A 138 4.68 -50.63 -6.37
N LEU A 139 4.91 -50.15 -7.60
CA LEU A 139 5.04 -51.00 -8.78
C LEU A 139 6.25 -51.92 -8.70
N ALA A 140 7.40 -51.44 -8.22
CA ALA A 140 8.59 -52.27 -8.01
C ALA A 140 8.32 -53.39 -7.00
N ARG A 141 7.65 -53.07 -5.88
CA ARG A 141 7.26 -54.07 -4.88
C ARG A 141 6.30 -55.10 -5.44
N ARG A 142 5.31 -54.67 -6.21
CA ARG A 142 4.33 -55.55 -6.86
C ARG A 142 5.01 -56.50 -7.87
N ARG A 143 5.87 -55.97 -8.74
CA ARG A 143 6.64 -56.81 -9.68
C ARG A 143 7.49 -57.86 -8.96
N TRP A 144 8.09 -57.50 -7.82
CA TRP A 144 8.86 -58.45 -7.01
C TRP A 144 7.98 -59.53 -6.37
N THR A 145 6.80 -59.18 -5.86
CA THR A 145 5.86 -60.17 -5.31
C THR A 145 5.34 -61.10 -6.39
N ASP A 146 4.93 -60.55 -7.54
CA ASP A 146 4.40 -61.32 -8.67
C ASP A 146 5.45 -62.32 -9.17
N ALA A 147 6.69 -61.88 -9.40
CA ALA A 147 7.79 -62.75 -9.82
C ALA A 147 8.09 -63.88 -8.80
N ARG A 148 7.89 -63.61 -7.50
CA ARG A 148 8.12 -64.60 -6.45
C ARG A 148 6.97 -65.61 -6.36
N GLU A 149 5.75 -65.21 -6.66
CA GLU A 149 4.61 -66.11 -6.79
C GLU A 149 4.75 -67.00 -8.03
N ASP A 150 5.14 -66.44 -9.17
CA ASP A 150 5.41 -67.19 -10.40
C ASP A 150 6.49 -68.26 -10.19
N LEU A 151 7.58 -67.92 -9.48
CA LEU A 151 8.64 -68.88 -9.13
C LEU A 151 8.15 -70.00 -8.20
N ARG A 152 7.23 -69.71 -7.28
CA ARG A 152 6.63 -70.73 -6.40
C ARG A 152 5.70 -71.66 -7.18
N ALA A 153 4.83 -71.10 -8.01
CA ALA A 153 3.93 -71.88 -8.87
C ALA A 153 4.73 -72.80 -9.82
N ALA A 154 5.82 -72.30 -10.41
CA ALA A 154 6.70 -73.11 -11.26
C ALA A 154 7.43 -74.24 -10.50
N ALA A 155 7.74 -74.05 -9.21
CA ALA A 155 8.32 -75.10 -8.37
C ALA A 155 7.30 -76.18 -8.01
N GLU A 156 6.03 -75.82 -7.75
CA GLU A 156 4.96 -76.78 -7.45
C GLU A 156 4.62 -77.67 -8.66
N ILE A 157 4.69 -77.15 -9.88
CA ILE A 157 4.48 -77.91 -11.12
C ILE A 157 5.58 -78.94 -11.37
N ASN A 158 6.83 -78.67 -10.95
CA ASN A 158 7.97 -79.59 -11.15
C ASN A 158 8.08 -80.69 -10.08
N ILE A 159 7.24 -80.67 -9.04
CA ILE A 159 7.23 -81.65 -7.94
C ILE A 159 6.06 -82.65 -8.08
N SER A 160 5.15 -82.44 -9.05
CA SER A 160 4.10 -83.40 -9.44
C SER A 160 4.52 -84.24 -10.64
#